data_AF-A0A2G2D490-F1
#
_entry.id   AF-A0A2G2D490-F1
#
_cell.length_a   1.000
_cell.length_b   1.000
_cell.length_c   1.000
_cell.angle_alpha   90.00
_cell.angle_beta   90.00
_cell.angle_gamma   90.00
#
_symmetry.space_group_name_H-M   'P 1'
#
loop_
_entity.id
_entity.type
_entity.pdbx_description
1 polymer ?
#
loop_
_entity_poly.entity_id
_entity_poly.type
_entity_poly.pdbx_seq_one_letter_code
_entity_poly.pdbx_strand_id
1 'polypeptide(L)'
;MARHARLKAAAFLAAALLLSGFVLLAGSPDEEIASTYVEDIPPLQLRLSVDGFVLPRSSVELISLDTLDGLTNWELYVARNEIFARKGRRFVRSYSGCLQKHFDSWAVELPGDGGWYRGRSGEPRISTIEEANVRIIEKYDCDVRGGQMRCDGALHSCRY
;
A
#
# COMPACT_ATOMS: atom_id res chain seq x y z
N MET A 1 -38.79 -18.08 -64.89
CA MET A 1 -38.97 -16.81 -64.17
C MET A 1 -38.83 -17.09 -62.69
N ALA A 2 -37.92 -16.36 -62.06
CA ALA A 2 -37.52 -16.54 -60.66
C ALA A 2 -38.39 -15.71 -59.71
N ARG A 3 -38.11 -15.92 -58.42
CA ARG A 3 -38.47 -15.11 -57.23
C ARG A 3 -39.80 -15.48 -56.61
N HIS A 4 -39.95 -15.58 -55.31
CA HIS A 4 -39.10 -15.65 -54.12
C HIS A 4 -40.11 -15.76 -52.98
N ALA A 5 -39.85 -16.52 -51.94
CA ALA A 5 -39.96 -16.02 -50.56
C ALA A 5 -39.70 -17.14 -49.56
N ARG A 6 -38.66 -16.89 -48.76
CA ARG A 6 -38.32 -17.59 -47.53
C ARG A 6 -39.34 -17.19 -46.45
N LEU A 7 -39.64 -18.05 -45.48
CA LEU A 7 -39.82 -17.60 -44.10
C LEU A 7 -39.47 -18.72 -43.11
N LYS A 8 -38.79 -18.32 -42.04
CA LYS A 8 -38.13 -19.13 -41.02
C LYS A 8 -39.12 -19.53 -39.92
N ALA A 9 -38.98 -20.73 -39.37
CA ALA A 9 -39.11 -20.99 -37.93
C ALA A 9 -38.73 -22.45 -37.65
N ALA A 10 -37.59 -22.67 -37.00
CA ALA A 10 -37.35 -23.92 -36.29
C ALA A 10 -37.20 -23.56 -34.81
N ALA A 11 -38.25 -23.84 -34.05
CA ALA A 11 -38.23 -23.86 -32.61
C ALA A 11 -37.42 -25.10 -32.18
N PHE A 12 -36.40 -24.91 -31.35
CA PHE A 12 -35.83 -26.00 -30.57
C PHE A 12 -36.09 -25.72 -29.10
N LEU A 13 -37.15 -26.37 -28.60
CA LEU A 13 -37.28 -26.75 -27.21
C LEU A 13 -36.29 -27.90 -26.96
N ALA A 14 -35.34 -27.71 -26.06
CA ALA A 14 -34.62 -28.82 -25.44
C ALA A 14 -34.67 -28.62 -23.92
N ALA A 15 -35.39 -29.52 -23.26
CA ALA A 15 -35.52 -29.60 -21.83
C ALA A 15 -34.31 -30.33 -21.21
N ALA A 16 -33.81 -29.73 -20.13
CA ALA A 16 -33.19 -30.28 -18.91
C ALA A 16 -32.33 -31.56 -18.97
N LEU A 17 -31.11 -31.46 -18.42
CA LEU A 17 -30.57 -32.46 -17.48
C LEU A 17 -29.42 -31.88 -16.64
N LEU A 18 -29.58 -32.04 -15.32
CA LEU A 18 -28.68 -31.61 -14.24
C LEU A 18 -27.34 -32.34 -14.29
N LEU A 19 -26.23 -31.59 -14.31
CA LEU A 19 -24.95 -32.05 -13.79
C LEU A 19 -24.21 -30.87 -13.13
N SER A 20 -24.03 -31.02 -11.82
CA SER A 20 -22.91 -30.52 -11.01
C SER A 20 -22.41 -29.09 -11.25
N GLY A 21 -22.77 -28.24 -10.29
CA GLY A 21 -22.01 -27.11 -9.76
C GLY A 21 -20.80 -26.62 -10.55
N PHE A 22 -20.94 -25.43 -11.11
CA PHE A 22 -19.85 -24.48 -11.18
C PHE A 22 -20.45 -23.08 -11.12
N VAL A 23 -20.55 -22.55 -9.90
CA VAL A 23 -20.78 -21.12 -9.71
C VAL A 23 -19.49 -20.45 -10.16
N LEU A 24 -19.49 -19.87 -11.36
CA LEU A 24 -18.49 -18.89 -11.76
C LEU A 24 -18.76 -17.60 -10.96
N LEU A 25 -18.37 -17.63 -9.69
CA LEU A 25 -18.11 -16.40 -8.96
C LEU A 25 -16.71 -15.93 -9.38
N ALA A 26 -16.61 -15.37 -10.59
CA ALA A 26 -15.47 -14.53 -10.94
C ALA A 26 -15.69 -13.16 -10.29
N GLY A 27 -15.63 -13.13 -8.96
CA GLY A 27 -15.38 -11.90 -8.23
C GLY A 27 -13.87 -11.75 -8.15
N SER A 28 -13.28 -10.93 -9.00
CA SER A 28 -11.93 -10.40 -8.80
C SER A 28 -11.98 -9.47 -7.58
N PRO A 29 -11.31 -9.76 -6.46
CA PRO A 29 -11.36 -8.91 -5.28
C PRO A 29 -10.34 -7.75 -5.33
N ASP A 30 -9.94 -7.30 -6.52
CA ASP A 30 -8.80 -6.38 -6.65
C ASP A 30 -9.15 -4.94 -7.03
N GLU A 31 -10.42 -4.59 -7.28
CA GLU A 31 -10.74 -3.26 -7.85
C GLU A 31 -11.46 -2.28 -6.92
N GLU A 32 -11.74 -2.62 -5.66
CA GLU A 32 -12.43 -1.71 -4.72
C GLU A 32 -11.58 -1.24 -3.53
N ILE A 33 -10.27 -1.44 -3.52
CA ILE A 33 -9.44 -1.06 -2.36
C ILE A 33 -8.74 0.29 -2.57
N ALA A 34 -8.53 0.73 -3.82
CA ALA A 34 -7.77 1.95 -4.15
C ALA A 34 -8.29 3.24 -3.47
N SER A 35 -9.61 3.37 -3.29
CA SER A 35 -10.21 4.52 -2.61
C SER A 35 -9.83 4.61 -1.13
N THR A 36 -9.69 3.45 -0.48
CA THR A 36 -9.36 3.39 0.96
C THR A 36 -7.91 3.78 1.22
N TYR A 37 -6.96 3.48 0.31
CA TYR A 37 -5.55 3.83 0.50
C TYR A 37 -5.28 5.33 0.51
N VAL A 38 -6.07 6.10 -0.24
CA VAL A 38 -5.90 7.56 -0.32
C VAL A 38 -6.24 8.21 1.02
N GLU A 39 -7.27 7.70 1.68
CA GLU A 39 -7.76 8.19 2.96
C GLU A 39 -7.09 7.51 4.17
N ASP A 40 -6.68 6.25 4.04
CA ASP A 40 -6.23 5.38 5.14
C ASP A 40 -5.15 4.38 4.74
N ILE A 41 -4.33 4.01 5.71
CA ILE A 41 -3.31 2.95 5.59
C ILE A 41 -3.95 1.63 6.03
N PRO A 42 -4.10 0.60 5.18
CA PRO A 42 -4.80 -0.62 5.56
C PRO A 42 -4.09 -1.34 6.70
N PRO A 43 -4.71 -1.44 7.89
CA PRO A 43 -4.05 -1.94 9.08
C PRO A 43 -3.76 -3.44 8.99
N LEU A 44 -4.57 -4.19 8.22
CA LEU A 44 -4.39 -5.63 8.03
C LEU A 44 -3.10 -5.99 7.28
N GLN A 45 -2.50 -5.02 6.59
CA GLN A 45 -1.24 -5.20 5.84
C GLN A 45 -0.06 -4.53 6.52
N LEU A 46 -0.23 -3.96 7.72
CA LEU A 46 0.80 -3.22 8.41
C LEU A 46 1.17 -3.91 9.73
N ARG A 47 2.34 -4.54 9.78
CA ARG A 47 2.91 -5.09 11.00
C ARG A 47 3.72 -4.02 11.73
N LEU A 48 3.39 -3.81 12.99
CA LEU A 48 4.07 -2.86 13.87
C LEU A 48 4.66 -3.59 15.07
N SER A 49 5.77 -3.06 15.58
CA SER A 49 6.29 -3.43 16.89
C SER A 49 5.34 -2.99 18.01
N VAL A 50 5.62 -3.42 19.25
CA VAL A 50 4.92 -2.94 20.44
C VAL A 50 4.97 -1.41 20.54
N ASP A 51 6.08 -0.80 20.13
CA ASP A 51 6.25 0.66 20.13
C ASP A 51 5.67 1.37 18.89
N GLY A 52 4.94 0.65 18.02
CA GLY A 52 4.27 1.26 16.87
C GLY A 52 5.14 1.53 15.65
N PHE A 53 6.27 0.83 15.50
CA PHE A 53 7.19 1.01 14.38
C PHE A 53 7.23 -0.21 13.46
N VAL A 54 7.31 0.00 12.15
CA VAL A 54 7.58 -1.08 11.17
C VAL A 54 9.03 -1.55 11.32
N LEU A 55 9.97 -0.62 11.43
CA LEU A 55 11.41 -0.91 11.59
C LEU A 55 11.97 -0.20 12.83
N PRO A 56 11.80 -0.76 14.05
CA PRO A 56 12.15 -0.11 15.32
C PRO A 56 13.61 0.38 15.39
N ARG A 57 14.55 -0.41 14.86
CA ARG A 57 15.99 -0.14 14.93
C ARG A 57 16.54 0.74 13.81
N SER A 58 15.72 1.15 12.84
CA SER A 58 16.15 1.90 11.65
C SER A 58 16.78 3.27 11.94
N SER A 59 16.62 3.82 13.15
CA SER A 59 17.28 5.07 13.56
C SER A 59 18.70 4.89 14.10
N VAL A 60 19.14 3.65 14.35
CA VAL A 60 20.42 3.36 15.03
C VAL A 60 21.22 2.21 14.41
N GLU A 61 20.62 1.41 13.52
CA GLU A 61 21.27 0.27 12.86
C GLU A 61 20.92 0.24 11.37
N LEU A 62 21.84 -0.30 10.54
CA LEU A 62 21.60 -0.48 9.11
C LEU A 62 20.61 -1.61 8.86
N ILE A 63 19.69 -1.41 7.92
CA ILE A 63 18.70 -2.41 7.54
C ILE A 63 19.33 -3.44 6.60
N SER A 64 19.07 -4.72 6.88
CA SER A 64 19.45 -5.83 6.00
C SER A 64 18.38 -6.09 4.94
N LEU A 65 18.78 -6.62 3.78
CA LEU A 65 17.83 -6.97 2.72
C LEU A 65 16.85 -8.06 3.15
N ASP A 66 17.28 -9.04 3.95
CA ASP A 66 16.42 -10.09 4.49
C ASP A 66 15.27 -9.52 5.34
N THR A 67 15.54 -8.41 6.05
CA THR A 67 14.48 -7.70 6.78
C THR A 67 13.43 -7.11 5.83
N LEU A 68 13.84 -6.61 4.66
CA LEU A 68 12.94 -6.02 3.66
C LEU A 68 12.15 -7.07 2.87
N ASP A 69 12.72 -8.26 2.63
CA ASP A 69 12.04 -9.38 1.99
C ASP A 69 10.76 -9.80 2.74
N GLY A 70 10.80 -9.73 4.06
CA GLY A 70 9.65 -10.04 4.91
C GLY A 70 8.52 -8.99 4.90
N LEU A 71 8.74 -7.81 4.30
CA LEU A 71 7.78 -6.71 4.28
C LEU A 71 6.95 -6.69 3.00
N THR A 72 5.71 -6.27 3.13
CA THR A 72 4.84 -5.88 2.02
C THR A 72 5.29 -4.57 1.40
N ASN A 73 4.88 -4.30 0.15
CA ASN A 73 5.14 -3.00 -0.49
C ASN A 73 4.59 -1.82 0.33
N TRP A 74 3.52 -2.08 1.09
CA TRP A 74 2.91 -1.10 1.97
C TRP A 74 3.76 -0.81 3.20
N GLU A 75 4.24 -1.87 3.87
CA GLU A 75 5.17 -1.74 5.00
C GLU A 75 6.47 -1.06 4.60
N LEU A 76 6.99 -1.33 3.40
CA LEU A 76 8.18 -0.64 2.87
C LEU A 76 7.93 0.87 2.69
N TYR A 77 6.75 1.24 2.19
CA TYR A 77 6.36 2.65 2.06
C TYR A 77 6.22 3.33 3.42
N VAL A 78 5.54 2.70 4.38
CA VAL A 78 5.43 3.24 5.74
C VAL A 78 6.80 3.32 6.40
N ALA A 79 7.62 2.27 6.36
CA ALA A 79 8.95 2.22 6.98
C ALA A 79 9.90 3.30 6.46
N ARG A 80 9.92 3.54 5.14
CA ARG A 80 10.72 4.62 4.56
C ARG A 80 10.30 5.98 5.09
N ASN A 81 8.99 6.24 5.16
CA ASN A 81 8.45 7.51 5.62
C ASN A 81 8.53 7.66 7.15
N GLU A 82 8.50 6.56 7.90
CA GLU A 82 8.64 6.51 9.35
C GLU A 82 9.97 7.13 9.81
N ILE A 83 11.07 6.89 9.09
CA ILE A 83 12.37 7.49 9.39
C ILE A 83 12.28 9.02 9.45
N PHE A 84 11.56 9.63 8.51
CA PHE A 84 11.34 11.07 8.50
C PHE A 84 10.28 11.50 9.53
N ALA A 85 9.23 10.72 9.73
CA ALA A 85 8.18 10.98 10.70
C ALA A 85 8.75 11.04 12.13
N ARG A 86 9.71 10.16 12.48
CA ARG A 86 10.44 10.17 13.75
C ARG A 86 11.17 11.48 14.02
N LYS A 87 11.53 12.22 12.96
CA LYS A 87 12.14 13.55 13.06
C LYS A 87 11.13 14.71 12.94
N GLY A 88 9.85 14.38 12.83
CA GLY A 88 8.76 15.33 12.77
C GLY A 88 8.42 15.81 11.36
N ARG A 89 8.78 15.07 10.29
CA ARG A 89 8.29 15.40 8.95
C ARG A 89 6.76 15.32 8.93
N ARG A 90 6.12 16.39 8.47
CA ARG A 90 4.68 16.41 8.15
C ARG A 90 4.46 15.92 6.73
N PHE A 91 3.29 15.33 6.49
CA PHE A 91 2.92 14.77 5.20
C PHE A 91 1.80 15.61 4.57
N VAL A 92 1.96 15.93 3.29
CA VAL A 92 0.99 16.77 2.56
C VAL A 92 -0.24 15.95 2.25
N ARG A 93 -1.42 16.46 2.63
CA ARG A 93 -2.69 15.72 2.48
C ARG A 93 -3.03 15.34 1.05
N SER A 94 -2.70 16.20 0.07
CA SER A 94 -3.05 15.98 -1.34
C SER A 94 -2.27 14.84 -2.03
N TYR A 95 -1.15 14.39 -1.46
CA TYR A 95 -0.29 13.35 -2.06
C TYR A 95 0.02 12.20 -1.12
N SER A 96 0.05 12.49 0.18
CA SER A 96 0.48 11.59 1.24
C SER A 96 -0.47 11.65 2.44
N GLY A 97 -1.76 11.90 2.18
CA GLY A 97 -2.79 12.01 3.22
C GLY A 97 -2.91 10.76 4.09
N CYS A 98 -2.80 9.58 3.47
CA CYS A 98 -2.74 8.31 4.17
C CYS A 98 -1.62 8.25 5.22
N LEU A 99 -0.40 8.69 4.87
CA LEU A 99 0.74 8.76 5.79
C LEU A 99 0.49 9.77 6.91
N GLN A 100 -0.05 10.94 6.57
CA GLN A 100 -0.35 11.95 7.59
C GLN A 100 -1.30 11.39 8.64
N LYS A 101 -2.40 10.75 8.21
CA LYS A 101 -3.40 10.17 9.09
C LYS A 101 -2.85 9.00 9.92
N HIS A 102 -2.04 8.14 9.32
CA HIS A 102 -1.39 7.06 10.04
C HIS A 102 -0.44 7.57 11.13
N PHE A 103 0.43 8.54 10.85
CA PHE A 103 1.32 9.05 11.88
C PHE A 103 0.58 9.92 12.91
N ASP A 104 -0.51 10.58 12.53
CA ASP A 104 -1.40 11.27 13.48
C ASP A 104 -2.03 10.29 14.49
N SER A 105 -2.23 9.01 14.16
CA SER A 105 -2.67 8.01 15.15
C SER A 105 -1.61 7.66 16.18
N TRP A 106 -0.36 8.08 15.96
CA TRP A 106 0.78 7.96 16.87
C TRP A 106 1.21 9.31 17.46
N ALA A 107 0.38 10.35 17.29
CA ALA A 107 0.68 11.69 17.78
C ALA A 107 0.78 11.70 19.32
N VAL A 108 1.75 12.47 19.81
CA VAL A 108 1.81 12.83 21.23
C VAL A 108 0.89 14.04 21.46
N GLU A 109 -0.34 13.78 21.88
CA GLU A 109 -1.34 14.76 22.33
C GLU A 109 -1.06 15.25 23.75
N LEU A 110 -0.62 14.37 24.66
CA LEU A 110 -0.33 14.67 26.06
C LEU A 110 0.96 13.99 26.54
N PRO A 111 1.69 14.57 27.51
CA PRO A 111 2.83 13.87 28.11
C PRO A 111 2.44 12.50 28.68
N GLY A 112 2.99 11.43 28.13
CA GLY A 112 2.79 10.06 28.61
C GLY A 112 1.73 9.23 27.86
N ASP A 113 1.19 9.72 26.74
CA ASP A 113 0.18 9.01 25.92
C ASP A 113 0.71 7.81 25.11
N GLY A 114 2.01 7.53 25.17
CA GLY A 114 2.64 6.42 24.44
C GLY A 114 2.79 6.69 22.94
N GLY A 115 2.39 7.86 22.44
CA GLY A 115 2.68 8.32 21.10
C GLY A 115 4.16 8.65 20.94
N TRP A 116 4.61 8.74 19.69
CA TRP A 116 5.98 9.12 19.36
C TRP A 116 6.07 10.18 18.27
N TYR A 117 5.00 10.36 17.49
CA TYR A 117 5.00 11.30 16.39
C TYR A 117 4.73 12.73 16.87
N ARG A 118 5.55 13.66 16.39
CA ARG A 118 5.36 15.09 16.60
C ARG A 118 5.75 15.85 15.35
N GLY A 119 4.75 16.18 14.54
CA GLY A 119 4.93 16.98 13.33
C GLY A 119 5.56 18.35 13.63
N ARG A 120 6.55 18.74 12.82
CA ARG A 120 7.27 20.01 12.88
C ARG A 120 7.19 20.71 11.52
N SER A 121 7.38 22.02 11.52
CA SER A 121 7.50 22.77 10.26
C SER A 121 8.90 22.60 9.67
N GLY A 122 8.98 22.55 8.34
CA GLY A 122 10.24 22.36 7.59
C GLY A 122 10.60 20.89 7.37
N GLU A 123 11.59 20.67 6.49
CA GLU A 123 12.14 19.34 6.24
C GLU A 123 13.11 18.97 7.39
N PRO A 124 12.91 17.84 8.08
CA PRO A 124 13.79 17.48 9.18
C PRO A 124 15.19 17.09 8.69
N ARG A 125 16.17 17.30 9.57
CA ARG A 125 17.48 16.68 9.42
C ARG A 125 17.42 15.25 9.95
N ILE A 126 17.78 14.30 9.11
CA ILE A 126 18.01 12.90 9.48
C ILE A 126 19.51 12.64 9.61
N SER A 127 19.87 11.61 10.37
CA SER A 127 21.27 11.21 10.57
C SER A 127 21.81 10.44 9.35
N THR A 128 23.14 10.27 9.27
CA THR A 128 23.78 9.51 8.19
C THR A 128 23.28 8.06 8.08
N ILE A 129 22.97 7.42 9.22
CA ILE A 129 22.45 6.04 9.22
C ILE A 129 21.00 5.98 8.72
N GLU A 130 20.18 6.96 9.09
CA GLU A 130 18.81 7.10 8.61
C GLU A 130 18.78 7.39 7.10
N GLU A 131 19.66 8.26 6.61
CA GLU A 131 19.82 8.49 5.16
C GLU A 131 20.25 7.22 4.42
N ALA A 132 21.19 6.46 4.97
CA ALA A 132 21.61 5.19 4.38
C ALA A 132 20.46 4.19 4.33
N ASN A 133 19.67 4.10 5.39
CA ASN A 133 18.51 3.22 5.47
C ASN A 133 17.40 3.62 4.50
N VAL A 134 17.12 4.92 4.34
CA VAL A 134 16.19 5.40 3.30
C VAL A 134 16.66 4.94 1.93
N ARG A 135 17.95 5.13 1.59
CA ARG A 135 18.50 4.69 0.30
C ARG A 135 18.44 3.17 0.11
N ILE A 136 18.66 2.38 1.15
CA ILE A 136 18.55 0.91 1.09
C ILE A 136 17.11 0.52 0.76
N ILE A 137 16.11 1.09 1.46
CA ILE A 137 14.69 0.79 1.20
C ILE A 137 14.28 1.26 -0.20
N GLU A 138 14.67 2.46 -0.61
CA GLU A 138 14.36 2.99 -1.95
C GLU A 138 14.93 2.10 -3.05
N LYS A 139 16.20 1.70 -2.92
CA LYS A 139 16.84 0.81 -3.89
C LYS A 139 16.12 -0.55 -3.94
N TYR A 140 15.74 -1.09 -2.80
CA TYR A 140 15.02 -2.35 -2.72
C TYR A 140 13.62 -2.25 -3.37
N ASP A 141 12.85 -1.20 -3.09
CA ASP A 141 11.58 -0.91 -3.75
C ASP A 141 11.73 -0.93 -5.27
N CYS A 142 12.75 -0.23 -5.78
CA CYS A 142 12.94 -0.07 -7.22
C CYS A 142 13.48 -1.32 -7.90
N ASP A 143 14.52 -1.94 -7.35
CA ASP A 143 15.25 -3.04 -7.99
C ASP A 143 14.57 -4.40 -7.78
N VAL A 144 13.93 -4.58 -6.63
CA VAL A 144 13.33 -5.87 -6.23
C VAL A 144 11.82 -5.85 -6.38
N ARG A 145 11.15 -4.78 -5.94
CA ARG A 145 9.68 -4.67 -6.02
C ARG A 145 9.18 -4.05 -7.32
N GLY A 146 10.06 -3.45 -8.12
CA GLY A 146 9.74 -2.85 -9.42
C GLY A 146 9.12 -1.46 -9.33
N GLY A 147 9.14 -0.82 -8.15
CA GLY A 147 8.61 0.53 -7.95
C GLY A 147 8.38 0.89 -6.49
N GLN A 148 8.01 2.14 -6.26
CA GLN A 148 7.66 2.65 -4.93
C GLN A 148 6.15 2.74 -4.78
N MET A 149 5.63 2.07 -3.76
CA MET A 149 4.24 2.18 -3.35
C MET A 149 3.91 3.61 -2.90
N ARG A 150 2.66 4.06 -3.13
CA ARG A 150 2.14 5.36 -2.68
C ARG A 150 0.74 5.24 -2.12
N CYS A 151 0.18 6.34 -1.60
CA CYS A 151 -1.18 6.36 -1.05
C CYS A 151 -2.29 6.02 -2.06
N ASP A 152 -2.03 5.89 -3.36
CA ASP A 152 -3.02 5.38 -4.31
C ASP A 152 -3.05 3.84 -4.36
N GLY A 153 -2.24 3.15 -3.55
CA GLY A 153 -2.16 1.70 -3.50
C GLY A 153 -1.42 1.09 -4.71
N ALA A 154 -0.79 1.91 -5.55
CA ALA A 154 -0.06 1.44 -6.73
C ALA A 154 1.45 1.58 -6.56
N LEU A 155 2.19 0.69 -7.24
CA LEU A 155 3.62 0.86 -7.45
C LEU A 155 3.86 1.88 -8.57
N HIS A 156 4.67 2.89 -8.25
CA HIS A 156 5.10 3.89 -9.22
C HIS A 156 6.54 3.64 -9.63
N SER A 157 6.84 3.87 -10.90
CA SER A 157 8.20 3.78 -11.38
C SER A 157 9.11 4.74 -10.61
N CYS A 158 10.29 4.23 -10.25
CA CYS A 158 11.31 5.04 -9.64
C CYS A 158 11.92 5.99 -10.67
N ARG A 159 12.13 7.24 -10.26
CA ARG A 159 12.92 8.19 -11.04
C ARG A 159 14.33 8.17 -10.47
N TYR A 160 15.29 7.77 -11.30
CA TYR A 160 16.73 7.85 -11.01
C TYR A 160 17.29 9.21 -11.42
#